data_AF-T0TPA1-F1
#
_entry.id   AF-T0TPA1-F1
#
_cell.length_a   1.000
_cell.length_b   1.000
_cell.length_c   1.000
_cell.angle_alpha   90.00
_cell.angle_beta   90.00
_cell.angle_gamma   90.00
#
_symmetry.space_group_name_H-M   'P 1'
#
loop_
_entity.id
_entity.type
_entity.pdbx_description
1 polymer ?
#
loop_
_entity_poly.entity_id
_entity_poly.type
_entity_poly.pdbx_seq_one_letter_code
_entity_poly.pdbx_strand_id
1 'polypeptide(L)'
;MRSLTRGKTNSKHPKAFLLGGQSGAGKTTIHRVKQREFKGNIIIIDGDSFRSLHPNYLELQEKYGKESVNYMKAFAGKLVEALIEELSKLGYHLLIEGTLRTVDIPKKQPNC
;
A
#
# COMPACT_ATOMS: atom_id res chain seq x y z
N MET A 1 8.21 -4.41 -7.28
CA MET A 1 7.06 -4.87 -8.11
C MET A 1 6.91 -6.39 -8.15
N ARG A 2 7.89 -7.17 -8.66
CA ARG A 2 7.80 -8.65 -8.81
C ARG A 2 7.42 -9.42 -7.53
N SER A 3 7.84 -8.94 -6.35
CA SER A 3 7.49 -9.57 -5.07
C SER A 3 6.00 -9.44 -4.74
N LEU A 4 5.40 -8.26 -4.97
CA LEU A 4 4.01 -7.97 -4.61
C LEU A 4 3.01 -8.70 -5.52
N THR A 5 3.37 -8.92 -6.79
CA THR A 5 2.50 -9.58 -7.77
C THR A 5 2.67 -11.09 -7.82
N ARG A 6 3.60 -11.67 -7.06
CA ARG A 6 3.87 -13.12 -7.09
C ARG A 6 2.65 -13.90 -6.61
N GLY A 7 2.15 -14.81 -7.46
CA GLY A 7 0.95 -15.60 -7.17
C GLY A 7 -0.33 -14.77 -7.09
N LYS A 8 -0.35 -13.59 -7.73
CA LYS A 8 -1.53 -12.73 -7.87
C LYS A 8 -1.93 -12.69 -9.35
N THR A 9 -3.22 -12.59 -9.61
CA THR A 9 -3.78 -12.44 -10.95
C THR A 9 -4.61 -11.17 -11.03
N ASN A 10 -4.66 -10.58 -12.21
CA ASN A 10 -5.52 -9.43 -12.49
C ASN A 10 -7.00 -9.85 -12.59
N SER A 11 -7.87 -8.85 -12.48
CA SER A 11 -9.33 -9.03 -12.53
C SER A 11 -9.93 -8.05 -13.53
N LYS A 12 -11.02 -8.47 -14.19
CA LYS A 12 -11.83 -7.58 -15.03
C LYS A 12 -12.54 -6.49 -14.22
N HIS A 13 -12.73 -6.74 -12.92
CA HIS A 13 -13.38 -5.82 -11.99
C HIS A 13 -12.53 -5.69 -10.72
N PRO A 14 -11.37 -5.01 -10.79
CA PRO A 14 -10.51 -4.82 -9.64
C PRO A 14 -11.25 -4.07 -8.53
N LYS A 15 -10.84 -4.35 -7.30
CA LYS A 15 -11.40 -3.77 -6.07
C LYS A 15 -10.25 -3.25 -5.24
N ALA A 16 -10.39 -2.03 -4.74
CA ALA A 16 -9.44 -1.42 -3.83
C ALA A 16 -10.13 -1.17 -2.49
N PHE A 17 -9.42 -1.39 -1.39
CA PHE A 17 -9.90 -1.15 -0.03
C PHE A 17 -8.88 -0.27 0.70
N LEU A 18 -9.36 0.84 1.26
CA LEU A 18 -8.55 1.71 2.11
C LEU A 18 -8.78 1.36 3.57
N LEU A 19 -7.70 1.08 4.31
CA LEU A 19 -7.76 0.80 5.73
C LEU A 19 -7.29 2.01 6.55
N GLY A 20 -8.25 2.62 7.25
CA GLY A 20 -8.01 3.60 8.29
C GLY A 20 -7.99 2.96 9.69
N GLY A 21 -7.30 3.60 10.63
CA GLY A 21 -7.28 3.20 12.04
C GLY A 21 -5.95 3.52 12.71
N GLN A 22 -5.98 3.75 14.02
CA GLN A 22 -4.74 3.91 14.81
C GLN A 22 -4.05 2.56 15.03
N SER A 23 -2.81 2.60 15.53
CA SER A 23 -2.14 1.39 16.00
C SER A 23 -2.97 0.74 17.11
N GLY A 24 -3.13 -0.59 17.09
CA GLY A 24 -3.97 -1.32 18.04
C GLY A 24 -5.46 -1.42 17.67
N ALA A 25 -5.94 -0.74 16.62
CA ALA A 25 -7.35 -0.79 16.19
C ALA A 25 -7.79 -2.12 15.52
N GLY A 26 -6.89 -3.11 15.43
CA GLY A 26 -7.23 -4.44 14.89
C GLY A 26 -7.19 -4.55 13.35
N LYS A 27 -6.45 -3.70 12.64
CA LYS A 27 -6.30 -3.77 11.17
C LYS A 27 -5.82 -5.14 10.67
N THR A 28 -4.98 -5.83 11.45
CA THR A 28 -4.54 -7.21 11.18
C THR A 28 -5.72 -8.17 10.97
N THR A 29 -6.83 -7.97 11.68
CA THR A 29 -8.05 -8.76 11.48
C THR A 29 -8.62 -8.54 10.09
N ILE A 30 -8.68 -7.28 9.64
CA ILE A 30 -9.18 -6.93 8.30
C ILE A 30 -8.27 -7.51 7.21
N HIS A 31 -6.96 -7.49 7.41
CA HIS A 31 -6.00 -8.14 6.51
C HIS A 31 -6.32 -9.62 6.34
N ARG A 32 -6.57 -10.32 7.45
CA ARG A 32 -6.86 -11.75 7.45
C ARG A 32 -8.23 -12.06 6.84
N VAL A 33 -9.21 -11.18 7.02
CA VAL A 33 -10.54 -11.32 6.40
C VAL A 33 -10.44 -11.11 4.89
N LYS A 34 -9.83 -10.00 4.44
CA LYS A 34 -9.70 -9.69 3.00
C LYS A 34 -8.81 -10.68 2.27
N GLN A 35 -7.71 -11.13 2.87
CA GLN A 35 -6.92 -12.21 2.26
C GLN A 35 -7.73 -13.49 2.07
N ARG A 36 -8.60 -13.86 3.03
CA ARG A 36 -9.48 -15.03 2.88
C ARG A 36 -10.57 -14.81 1.82
N GLU A 37 -11.22 -13.65 1.83
CA GLU A 37 -12.26 -13.26 0.85
C GLU A 37 -11.73 -13.34 -0.59
N PHE A 38 -10.51 -12.88 -0.82
CA PHE A 38 -9.87 -12.90 -2.14
C PHE A 38 -9.06 -14.18 -2.40
N LYS A 39 -9.09 -15.17 -1.50
CA LYS A 39 -8.29 -16.41 -1.60
C LYS A 39 -6.79 -16.14 -1.83
N GLY A 40 -6.29 -15.10 -1.18
CA GLY A 40 -4.92 -14.61 -1.34
C GLY A 40 -4.68 -13.75 -2.58
N ASN A 41 -5.66 -13.56 -3.47
CA ASN A 41 -5.55 -12.72 -4.66
C ASN A 41 -5.82 -11.23 -4.39
N ILE A 42 -5.11 -10.66 -3.41
CA ILE A 42 -5.14 -9.23 -3.09
C ILE A 42 -3.73 -8.79 -2.71
N ILE A 43 -3.31 -7.63 -3.20
CA ILE A 43 -2.01 -7.04 -2.91
C ILE A 43 -2.18 -6.06 -1.75
N ILE A 44 -1.37 -6.24 -0.72
CA ILE A 44 -1.34 -5.37 0.44
C ILE A 44 -0.24 -4.33 0.23
N ILE A 45 -0.61 -3.06 0.28
CA ILE A 45 0.29 -1.93 0.18
C ILE A 45 0.36 -1.28 1.57
N ASP A 46 1.45 -1.53 2.27
CA ASP A 46 1.77 -0.89 3.55
C ASP A 46 2.94 0.07 3.34
N GLY A 47 2.65 1.37 3.43
CA GLY A 47 3.66 2.42 3.25
C GLY A 47 4.73 2.45 4.32
N ASP A 48 4.42 1.99 5.54
CA ASP A 48 5.37 1.99 6.64
C ASP A 48 6.47 0.96 6.42
N SER A 49 6.11 -0.20 5.86
CA SER A 49 7.04 -1.26 5.45
C SER A 49 8.05 -0.79 4.39
N PHE A 50 7.74 0.25 3.61
CA PHE A 50 8.62 0.72 2.55
C PHE A 50 9.71 1.69 3.00
N ARG A 51 9.69 2.16 4.25
CA ARG A 51 10.76 3.02 4.78
C ARG A 51 12.12 2.33 4.72
N SER A 52 12.16 1.03 4.98
CA SER A 52 13.38 0.20 4.91
C SER A 52 13.97 0.08 3.51
N LEU A 53 13.22 0.44 2.47
CA LEU A 53 13.68 0.47 1.09
C LEU A 53 14.40 1.78 0.73
N HIS A 54 14.46 2.75 1.65
CA HIS A 54 15.19 3.99 1.43
C HIS A 54 16.69 3.68 1.26
N PRO A 55 17.38 4.22 0.24
CA PRO A 55 18.80 3.93 0.00
C PRO A 55 19.68 4.18 1.23
N ASN A 56 19.38 5.25 1.97
CA ASN A 56 20.12 5.67 3.15
C ASN A 56 19.40 5.28 4.47
N TYR A 57 18.62 4.19 4.47
CA TYR A 57 17.82 3.79 5.65
C TYR A 57 18.68 3.67 6.92
N LEU A 58 19.80 2.96 6.83
CA LEU A 58 20.69 2.72 7.97
C LEU A 58 21.32 4.02 8.49
N GLU A 59 21.81 4.87 7.60
CA GLU A 59 22.41 6.16 7.96
C GLU A 59 21.40 7.09 8.63
N LEU A 60 20.17 7.17 8.10
CA LEU A 60 19.11 7.99 8.69
C LEU A 60 18.68 7.46 10.06
N GLN A 61 18.62 6.13 10.23
CA GLN A 61 18.34 5.51 11.52
C GLN A 61 19.45 5.77 12.54
N GLU A 62 20.71 5.61 12.16
CA GLU A 62 21.85 5.87 13.05
C GLU A 62 21.90 7.34 13.48
N LYS A 63 21.65 8.26 12.55
CA LYS A 63 21.74 9.70 12.81
C LYS A 63 20.55 10.29 13.55
N TYR A 64 19.33 9.82 13.27
CA TYR A 64 18.09 10.44 13.75
C TYR A 64 17.22 9.52 14.61
N GLY A 65 17.54 8.23 14.70
CA GLY A 65 16.78 7.25 15.47
C GLY A 65 15.29 7.29 15.14
N LYS A 66 14.44 7.53 16.15
CA LYS A 66 12.99 7.61 15.98
C LYS A 66 12.53 8.70 15.01
N GLU A 67 13.29 9.81 14.91
CA GLU A 67 12.95 10.92 14.02
C GLU A 67 13.27 10.64 12.54
N SER A 68 14.03 9.58 12.25
CA SER A 68 14.35 9.14 10.88
C SER A 68 13.09 8.92 10.03
N VAL A 69 11.96 8.57 10.67
CA VAL A 69 10.63 8.41 10.05
C VAL A 69 10.21 9.64 9.26
N ASN A 70 10.47 10.84 9.78
CA ASN A 70 10.08 12.10 9.14
C ASN A 70 10.86 12.34 7.84
N TYR A 71 12.13 11.93 7.79
CA TYR A 71 13.00 12.07 6.62
C TYR A 71 12.63 11.09 5.49
N MET A 72 12.15 9.89 5.84
CA MET A 72 11.78 8.86 4.86
C MET A 72 10.32 8.94 4.40
N LYS A 73 9.50 9.77 5.05
CA LYS A 73 8.06 9.89 4.78
C LYS A 73 7.75 10.20 3.32
N ALA A 74 8.49 11.16 2.72
CA ALA A 74 8.27 11.55 1.33
C ALA A 74 8.62 10.43 0.35
N PHE A 75 9.70 9.70 0.61
CA PHE A 75 10.11 8.55 -0.18
C PHE A 75 9.07 7.43 -0.14
N ALA A 76 8.65 7.03 1.07
CA ALA A 76 7.65 6.00 1.25
C ALA A 76 6.30 6.38 0.59
N GLY A 77 5.89 7.65 0.72
CA GLY A 77 4.67 8.17 0.08
C GLY A 77 4.71 8.05 -1.44
N LYS A 78 5.79 8.53 -2.09
CA LYS A 78 5.97 8.43 -3.55
C LYS A 78 5.96 6.99 -4.04
N LEU A 79 6.56 6.07 -3.28
CA LEU A 79 6.58 4.65 -3.62
C LEU A 79 5.19 4.01 -3.52
N VAL A 80 4.41 4.36 -2.48
CA VAL A 80 3.01 3.94 -2.35
C VAL A 80 2.18 4.45 -3.52
N GLU A 81 2.29 5.73 -3.87
CA GLU A 81 1.55 6.33 -4.99
C GLU A 81 1.86 5.64 -6.31
N ALA A 82 3.15 5.46 -6.63
CA ALA A 82 3.58 4.76 -7.85
C ALA A 82 3.09 3.31 -7.89
N LEU A 83 3.11 2.59 -6.76
CA LEU A 83 2.61 1.21 -6.70
C LEU A 83 1.09 1.14 -6.86
N ILE A 84 0.33 2.05 -6.25
CA ILE A 84 -1.13 2.12 -6.41
C ILE A 84 -1.46 2.38 -7.88
N GLU A 85 -0.82 3.38 -8.50
CA GLU A 85 -1.05 3.72 -9.90
C GLU A 85 -0.80 2.53 -10.82
N GLU A 86 0.39 1.94 -10.77
CA GLU A 86 0.79 0.85 -11.65
C GLU A 86 -0.05 -0.42 -11.44
N LEU A 87 -0.28 -0.82 -10.19
CA LEU A 87 -1.06 -2.03 -9.90
C LEU A 87 -2.56 -1.85 -10.19
N SER A 88 -3.07 -0.62 -10.10
CA SER A 88 -4.44 -0.29 -10.51
C SER A 88 -4.60 -0.38 -12.02
N LYS A 89 -3.65 0.18 -12.80
CA LYS A 89 -3.63 0.06 -14.27
C LYS A 89 -3.59 -1.41 -14.72
N LEU A 90 -2.84 -2.24 -14.01
CA LEU A 90 -2.73 -3.68 -14.29
C LEU A 90 -3.94 -4.49 -13.82
N GLY A 91 -4.89 -3.90 -13.09
CA GLY A 91 -6.16 -4.54 -12.72
C GLY A 91 -6.06 -5.48 -11.52
N TYR A 92 -5.13 -5.26 -10.58
CA TYR A 92 -5.05 -6.06 -9.35
C TYR A 92 -6.03 -5.59 -8.27
N HIS A 93 -6.39 -6.50 -7.37
CA HIS A 93 -7.08 -6.15 -6.12
C HIS A 93 -6.08 -5.56 -5.13
N LEU A 94 -6.43 -4.44 -4.50
CA LEU A 94 -5.54 -3.71 -3.60
C LEU A 94 -6.16 -3.56 -2.20
N LEU A 95 -5.33 -3.71 -1.17
CA LEU A 95 -5.61 -3.33 0.21
C LEU A 95 -4.53 -2.32 0.63
N ILE A 96 -4.91 -1.08 0.89
CA ILE A 96 -3.98 0.03 1.12
C ILE A 96 -4.06 0.44 2.59
N GLU A 97 -2.95 0.34 3.30
CA GLU A 97 -2.82 0.76 4.70
C GLU A 97 -2.26 2.17 4.84
N GLY A 98 -2.90 2.99 5.67
CA GLY A 98 -2.32 4.26 6.12
C GLY A 98 -2.41 5.40 5.12
N THR A 99 -2.26 6.61 5.64
CA THR A 99 -2.96 7.82 5.17
C THR A 99 -2.75 8.18 3.70
N LEU A 100 -3.77 7.89 2.89
CA LEU A 100 -4.08 8.69 1.71
C LEU A 100 -4.52 10.09 2.17
N ARG A 101 -3.56 10.96 2.50
CA ARG A 101 -3.85 12.39 2.74
C ARG A 101 -4.24 13.10 1.44
N THR A 102 -3.93 12.51 0.29
CA THR A 102 -4.24 13.00 -1.05
C THR A 102 -4.14 11.84 -2.04
N VAL A 103 -5.21 11.09 -2.27
CA VAL A 103 -5.44 10.57 -3.62
C VAL A 103 -6.85 10.92 -4.02
N ASP A 104 -6.98 11.62 -5.14
CA ASP A 104 -8.17 11.51 -5.95
C ASP A 104 -8.23 10.06 -6.41
N ILE A 105 -9.12 9.30 -5.76
CA ILE A 105 -9.50 7.99 -6.27
C ILE A 105 -10.05 8.26 -7.67
N PRO A 106 -9.51 7.65 -8.75
CA PRO A 106 -10.06 7.84 -10.06
C PRO A 106 -11.53 7.43 -10.00
N LYS A 107 -12.42 8.43 -10.10
CA LYS A 107 -13.85 8.21 -10.20
C LYS A 107 -14.03 7.27 -11.38
N LYS A 108 -14.60 6.09 -11.13
CA LYS A 108 -15.16 5.28 -12.21
C LYS A 108 -16.07 6.21 -13.00
N GLN A 109 -15.66 6.60 -14.20
CA GLN A 109 -16.62 7.01 -15.21
C GLN A 109 -17.28 5.71 -15.68
N PRO A 110 -18.58 5.49 -15.40
CA PRO A 110 -19.30 4.44 -16.10
C PRO A 110 -19.45 4.94 -17.54
N ASN A 111 -18.67 4.36 -18.45
CA ASN A 111 -18.95 4.53 -19.87
C ASN A 111 -20.26 3.78 -20.17
N CYS A 112 -21.12 4.50 -20.89
CA CYS A 112 -22.48 4.18 -21.32
C CYS A 112 -22.67 2.77 -21.88
#